data_AF-A0A2D5QEV5-F1
#
_entry.id   AF-A0A2D5QEV5-F1
#
_cell.length_a   1.000
_cell.length_b   1.000
_cell.length_c   1.000
_cell.angle_alpha   90.00
_cell.angle_beta   90.00
_cell.angle_gamma   90.00
#
_symmetry.space_group_name_H-M   'P 1'
#
loop_
_entity.id
_entity.type
_entity.pdbx_description
1 polymer ?
#
loop_
_entity_poly.entity_id
_entity_poly.type
_entity_poly.pdbx_seq_one_letter_code
_entity_poly.pdbx_strand_id
1 'polypeptide(L)' 'MSNYASFTSESVSEGHPDKMADQISDAILDAIIKDDPLSRVAVEVMVKTGMVIVAGEVRTSTYIDL' A
#
# COMPACT_ATOMS: atom_id res chain seq x y z
N MET A 1 -39.49 -17.15 16.76
CA MET A 1 -39.04 -16.80 15.39
C MET A 1 -37.54 -16.62 15.44
N SER A 2 -36.78 -17.41 14.69
CA SER A 2 -35.33 -17.22 14.56
C SER A 2 -35.08 -16.06 13.59
N ASN A 3 -34.40 -15.00 14.05
CA ASN A 3 -33.90 -13.93 13.18
C ASN A 3 -32.68 -14.45 12.43
N TYR A 4 -32.86 -14.81 11.16
CA TYR A 4 -31.73 -15.09 10.26
C TYR A 4 -31.25 -13.77 9.66
N ALA A 5 -30.07 -13.30 10.08
CA ALA A 5 -29.39 -12.17 9.45
C ALA A 5 -28.42 -12.70 8.38
N SER A 6 -28.52 -12.19 7.16
CA SER A 6 -27.54 -12.50 6.09
C SER A 6 -26.38 -11.50 6.17
N PHE A 7 -25.15 -12.01 6.18
CA PHE A 7 -23.92 -11.22 6.15
C PHE A 7 -23.01 -11.78 5.06
N THR A 8 -22.36 -10.90 4.29
CA THR A 8 -21.44 -11.28 3.21
C THR A 8 -20.21 -10.39 3.27
N SER A 9 -19.06 -10.98 2.96
CA SER A 9 -17.76 -10.32 2.88
C SER A 9 -16.99 -10.94 1.71
N GLU A 10 -16.08 -10.17 1.13
CA GLU A 10 -15.19 -10.61 0.06
C GLU A 10 -13.74 -10.26 0.38
N SER A 11 -12.82 -10.87 -0.36
CA SER A 11 -11.39 -10.63 -0.31
C SER A 11 -10.82 -10.84 -1.71
N VAL A 12 -9.66 -10.25 -1.98
CA VAL A 12 -8.95 -10.39 -3.24
C VAL A 12 -7.54 -10.88 -2.97
N SER A 13 -6.97 -11.62 -3.94
CA SER A 13 -5.60 -12.12 -3.86
C SER A 13 -4.57 -11.01 -3.92
N GLU A 14 -3.34 -11.30 -3.51
CA GLU A 14 -2.19 -10.39 -3.61
C GLU A 14 -1.93 -9.84 -5.03
N GLY A 15 -2.30 -10.58 -6.08
CA GLY A 15 -2.16 -10.15 -7.48
C GLY A 15 -3.28 -9.23 -7.98
N HIS A 16 -4.29 -8.91 -7.16
CA HIS A 16 -5.27 -7.89 -7.52
C HIS A 16 -4.56 -6.53 -7.64
N PRO A 17 -4.81 -5.72 -8.68
CA PRO A 17 -4.09 -4.46 -8.91
C PRO A 17 -4.09 -3.54 -7.69
N ASP A 18 -5.22 -3.43 -7.00
CA ASP A 18 -5.30 -2.62 -5.77
C ASP A 18 -4.39 -3.17 -4.66
N LYS A 19 -4.35 -4.51 -4.48
CA LYS A 19 -3.46 -5.12 -3.48
C LYS A 19 -1.99 -5.06 -3.89
N MET A 20 -1.68 -5.05 -5.18
CA MET A 20 -0.32 -4.81 -5.64
C MET A 20 0.11 -3.37 -5.37
N ALA A 21 -0.77 -2.39 -5.58
CA ALA A 21 -0.52 -1.00 -5.21
C ALA A 21 -0.27 -0.86 -3.69
N ASP A 22 -1.14 -1.45 -2.86
CA ASP A 22 -0.97 -1.49 -1.40
C ASP A 22 0.41 -2.04 -1.01
N GLN A 23 0.79 -3.20 -1.56
CA GLN A 23 2.07 -3.85 -1.25
C GLN A 23 3.29 -3.02 -1.67
N ILE A 24 3.22 -2.33 -2.82
CA ILE A 24 4.32 -1.46 -3.27
C ILE A 24 4.42 -0.24 -2.34
N SER A 25 3.28 0.38 -2.00
CA SER A 25 3.25 1.49 -1.03
C SER A 25 3.84 1.09 0.32
N ASP A 26 3.45 -0.07 0.85
CA ASP A 26 3.95 -0.57 2.14
C ASP A 26 5.44 -0.95 2.08
N ALA A 27 5.91 -1.53 0.96
CA ALA A 27 7.33 -1.84 0.80
C ALA A 27 8.22 -0.58 0.80
N ILE A 28 7.72 0.53 0.23
CA ILE A 28 8.38 1.83 0.27
C ILE A 28 8.40 2.37 1.71
N LEU A 29 7.26 2.31 2.42
CA LEU A 29 7.19 2.67 3.83
C LEU A 29 8.20 1.87 4.66
N ASP A 30 8.21 0.54 4.52
CA ASP A 30 9.10 -0.37 5.23
C ASP A 30 10.58 -0.03 5.02
N ALA A 31 10.97 0.23 3.76
CA ALA A 31 12.33 0.62 3.43
C ALA A 31 12.75 1.94 4.11
N ILE A 32 11.83 2.90 4.21
CA ILE A 32 12.09 4.19 4.87
C ILE A 32 12.14 4.03 6.39
N ILE A 33 11.13 3.42 7.02
CA ILE A 33 11.03 3.34 8.49
C ILE A 33 12.11 2.45 9.11
N LYS A 34 12.69 1.54 8.33
CA LYS A 34 13.82 0.72 8.75
C LYS A 34 15.02 1.58 9.17
N ASP A 35 15.31 2.62 8.41
CA ASP A 35 16.48 3.49 8.63
C ASP A 35 16.09 4.83 9.30
N ASP A 36 14.85 5.29 9.14
CA ASP A 36 14.30 6.49 9.77
C ASP A 36 12.90 6.23 10.38
N PRO A 37 12.84 5.72 11.64
CA PRO A 37 11.58 5.38 12.31
C PRO A 37 10.65 6.58 12.61
N LEU A 38 11.15 7.81 12.49
CA LEU A 38 10.37 9.04 12.72
C LEU A 38 9.96 9.75 11.42
N SER A 39 10.22 9.09 10.28
CA SER A 39 9.78 9.55 8.96
C SER A 39 8.27 9.74 8.89
N ARG A 40 7.84 10.58 7.94
CA ARG A 40 6.43 10.73 7.57
C ARG A 40 6.30 10.36 6.11
N VAL A 41 5.48 9.35 5.83
CA VAL A 41 5.35 8.75 4.50
C VAL A 41 3.87 8.67 4.18
N ALA A 42 3.47 9.35 3.11
CA ALA A 42 2.14 9.26 2.51
C ALA A 42 2.35 8.95 1.02
N VAL A 43 2.66 7.68 0.73
CA VAL A 43 2.97 7.20 -0.62
C VAL A 43 1.76 6.50 -1.21
N GLU A 44 1.37 6.94 -2.39
CA GLU A 44 0.25 6.42 -3.17
C GLU A 44 0.79 5.76 -4.44
N VAL A 45 0.27 4.59 -4.77
CA VAL A 45 0.69 3.83 -5.94
C VAL A 45 -0.50 3.58 -6.87
N MET A 46 -0.31 3.89 -8.16
CA MET A 46 -1.25 3.54 -9.22
C MET A 46 -0.59 2.56 -10.17
N VAL A 47 -1.24 1.42 -10.41
CA VAL A 47 -0.75 0.39 -11.33
C VAL A 47 -1.64 0.27 -12.56
N LYS A 48 -1.02 0.19 -13.74
CA LYS A 48 -1.71 -0.12 -15.00
C LYS A 48 -0.79 -0.92 -15.92
N THR A 49 -1.29 -1.27 -17.10
CA THR A 49 -0.58 -2.06 -18.10
C THR A 49 0.78 -1.43 -18.42
N GLY A 50 1.85 -2.12 -18.01
CA GLY A 50 3.23 -1.70 -18.25
C GLY A 50 3.69 -0.45 -17.49
N MET A 51 2.95 -0.03 -16.44
CA MET A 51 3.25 1.20 -15.73
C MET A 51 2.92 1.10 -14.23
N VAL A 52 3.84 1.62 -13.42
CA VAL A 52 3.65 1.89 -11.98
C VAL A 52 3.96 3.37 -11.78
N ILE A 53 3.02 4.10 -11.18
CA ILE A 53 3.22 5.49 -10.79
C ILE A 53 3.27 5.52 -9.27
N VAL A 54 4.40 5.99 -8.73
CA VAL A 54 4.58 6.27 -7.31
C VAL A 54 4.45 7.79 -7.11
N ALA A 55 3.58 8.21 -6.21
CA ALA A 55 3.30 9.61 -5.93
C ALA A 55 3.08 9.84 -4.42
N GLY A 56 2.95 11.10 -4.02
CA GLY A 56 2.65 11.50 -2.63
C GLY A 56 3.80 12.26 -1.97
N GLU A 57 3.79 12.29 -0.65
CA GLU A 57 4.74 13.06 0.15
C GLU A 57 5.57 12.19 1.09
N VAL A 58 6.87 12.45 1.10
CA VAL A 58 7.81 11.80 2.01
C VAL A 58 8.65 12.86 2.71
N ARG A 59 8.73 12.75 4.04
CA ARG A 59 9.69 13.49 4.87
C ARG A 59 10.52 12.49 5.65
N THR A 60 11.76 12.30 5.22
CA THR A 60 12.72 11.39 5.85
C THR A 60 14.15 11.92 5.70
N SER A 61 15.08 11.43 6.52
CA SER A 61 16.52 11.64 6.36
C SER A 61 17.22 10.51 5.57
N THR A 62 16.47 9.46 5.22
CA THR A 62 16.95 8.31 4.46
C THR A 62 16.83 8.53 2.95
N TYR A 63 17.64 7.81 2.19
CA TYR A 63 17.48 7.68 0.74
C TYR A 63 17.14 6.23 0.40
N ILE A 64 16.14 6.06 -0.47
CA ILE A 64 15.79 4.77 -1.07
C ILE A 64 15.80 4.92 -2.59
N ASP A 65 16.18 3.86 -3.28
CA ASP A 65 16.14 3.77 -4.75
C ASP A 65 14.80 3.15 -5.18
N LEU A 66 14.16 3.73 -6.21
CA LEU A 66 12.81 3.38 -6.66
C LEU A 66 12.80 2.89 -8.12
#